data_AF-A0A2E3PUU3-F1
#
_entry.id   AF-A0A2E3PUU3-F1
#
_cell.length_a   1.000
_cell.length_b   1.000
_cell.length_c   1.000
_cell.angle_alpha   90.00
_cell.angle_beta   90.00
_cell.angle_gamma   90.00
#
_symmetry.space_group_name_H-M   'P 1'
#
loop_
_entity.id
_entity.type
_entity.pdbx_description
1 polymer ?
#
loop_
_entity_poly.entity_id
_entity_poly.type
_entity_poly.pdbx_seq_one_letter_code
_entity_poly.pdbx_strand_id
1 'polypeptide(L)'
;MHGPDPRTRHPLGGAPHTVFLNTVITRATIEVGDFTYYHDPDRPEAFEDRNVLYHFDFIGDRLRIGRFCALATGVRFIMNGANHAMGGFSTYPFNIFGGGWEDGFDLASVTDGLRGDTVVGNDVWIGREATV
;
A
#
# COMPACT_ATOMS: atom_id res chain seq x y z
N MET A 1 -19.72 -8.12 -25.79
CA MET A 1 -20.25 -7.31 -24.66
C MET A 1 -19.31 -6.13 -24.49
N HIS A 2 -19.81 -4.89 -24.40
CA HIS A 2 -18.97 -3.71 -24.15
C HIS A 2 -18.96 -3.44 -22.64
N GLY A 3 -17.80 -3.56 -21.98
CA GLY A 3 -17.58 -3.15 -20.59
C GLY A 3 -17.12 -1.69 -20.47
N PRO A 4 -16.91 -1.16 -19.26
CA PRO A 4 -16.38 0.18 -19.04
C PRO A 4 -14.94 0.32 -19.57
N ASP A 5 -14.49 1.54 -19.88
CA ASP A 5 -13.06 1.82 -20.14
C ASP A 5 -12.30 1.71 -18.80
N PRO A 6 -11.22 0.91 -18.69
CA PRO A 6 -10.44 0.77 -17.46
C PRO A 6 -9.74 2.06 -17.01
N ARG A 7 -9.75 3.10 -17.83
CA ARG A 7 -9.27 4.45 -17.49
C ARG A 7 -10.38 5.37 -16.97
N THR A 8 -11.62 4.87 -16.87
CA THR A 8 -12.74 5.62 -16.29
C THR A 8 -12.54 5.69 -14.78
N ARG A 9 -12.23 6.89 -14.26
CA ARG A 9 -11.96 7.07 -12.83
C ARG A 9 -13.11 6.55 -11.95
N HIS A 10 -14.35 6.92 -12.25
CA HIS A 10 -15.55 6.50 -11.51
C HIS A 10 -16.46 5.61 -12.37
N PRO A 11 -16.29 4.27 -12.32
CA PRO A 11 -16.95 3.37 -13.27
C PRO A 11 -18.45 3.13 -12.98
N LEU A 12 -18.93 3.42 -11.76
CA LEU A 12 -20.33 3.21 -11.37
C LEU A 12 -21.20 4.44 -11.71
N GLY A 13 -21.34 4.74 -13.00
CA GLY A 13 -22.14 5.87 -13.47
C GLY A 13 -21.66 7.22 -12.95
N GLY A 14 -20.36 7.36 -12.67
CA GLY A 14 -19.78 8.58 -12.11
C GLY A 14 -19.92 8.71 -10.58
N ALA A 15 -20.38 7.68 -9.87
CA ALA A 15 -20.52 7.74 -8.42
C ALA A 15 -19.14 7.93 -7.73
N PRO A 16 -18.99 8.93 -6.84
CA PRO A 16 -17.69 9.34 -6.34
C PRO A 16 -17.06 8.35 -5.35
N HIS A 17 -17.85 7.46 -4.75
CA HIS A 17 -17.43 6.53 -3.70
C HIS A 17 -16.69 5.28 -4.22
N THR A 18 -16.57 5.11 -5.53
CA THR A 18 -15.84 3.99 -6.15
C THR A 18 -14.93 4.50 -7.23
N VAL A 19 -13.69 4.01 -7.25
CA VAL A 19 -12.72 4.29 -8.30
C VAL A 19 -12.17 3.00 -8.90
N PHE A 20 -11.85 3.03 -10.19
CA PHE A 20 -10.84 2.08 -10.68
C PHE A 20 -9.49 2.53 -10.15
N LEU A 21 -8.85 1.66 -9.38
CA LEU A 21 -7.77 2.03 -8.50
C LEU A 21 -6.53 2.47 -9.31
N ASN A 22 -6.24 1.83 -10.43
CA ASN A 22 -5.17 2.23 -11.36
C ASN A 22 -5.24 3.70 -11.82
N THR A 23 -6.41 4.34 -11.80
CA THR A 23 -6.59 5.74 -12.21
C THR A 23 -6.21 6.77 -11.15
N VAL A 24 -6.01 6.34 -9.90
CA VAL A 24 -5.67 7.21 -8.76
C VAL A 24 -4.30 6.87 -8.15
N ILE A 25 -3.64 5.82 -8.62
CA ILE A 25 -2.26 5.51 -8.24
C ILE A 25 -1.30 6.43 -8.97
N THR A 26 -0.39 7.05 -8.21
CA THR A 26 0.63 7.96 -8.72
C THR A 26 2.05 7.50 -8.39
N ARG A 27 2.21 6.67 -7.35
CA ARG A 27 3.51 6.17 -6.89
C ARG A 27 4.01 5.02 -7.78
N ALA A 28 5.25 5.14 -8.24
CA ALA A 28 5.89 4.13 -9.10
C ALA A 28 6.14 2.77 -8.42
N THR A 29 6.09 2.71 -7.08
CA THR A 29 6.23 1.50 -6.28
C THR A 29 4.90 0.77 -6.05
N ILE A 30 3.79 1.30 -6.58
CA ILE A 30 2.47 0.69 -6.53
C ILE A 30 2.02 0.38 -7.96
N GLU A 31 1.74 -0.90 -8.23
CA GLU A 31 1.30 -1.37 -9.54
C GLU A 31 -0.10 -1.98 -9.39
N VAL A 32 -1.07 -1.49 -10.18
CA VAL A 32 -2.46 -1.96 -10.11
C VAL A 32 -2.97 -2.32 -11.50
N GLY A 33 -3.48 -3.54 -11.62
CA GLY A 33 -4.08 -4.04 -12.85
C GLY A 33 -5.44 -3.39 -13.17
N ASP A 34 -5.75 -3.32 -14.46
CA ASP A 34 -7.05 -2.85 -14.96
C ASP A 34 -8.24 -3.49 -14.25
N PHE A 35 -9.32 -2.72 -14.14
CA PHE A 35 -10.62 -3.11 -13.57
C PHE A 35 -10.63 -3.44 -12.08
N THR A 36 -9.47 -3.42 -11.40
CA THR A 36 -9.43 -3.45 -9.94
C THR A 36 -10.02 -2.17 -9.38
N TYR A 37 -11.01 -2.30 -8.51
CA TYR A 37 -11.69 -1.15 -7.91
C TYR A 37 -11.47 -1.07 -6.40
N TYR A 38 -11.51 0.16 -5.90
CA TYR A 38 -11.61 0.45 -4.48
C TYR A 38 -12.89 1.21 -4.19
N HIS A 39 -13.61 0.79 -3.15
CA HIS A 39 -14.80 1.46 -2.64
C HIS A 39 -14.51 2.12 -1.30
N ASP A 40 -14.79 3.42 -1.19
CA ASP A 40 -14.73 4.20 0.04
C ASP A 40 -15.77 5.32 -0.01
N PRO A 41 -16.66 5.45 0.98
CA PRO A 41 -17.69 6.47 0.97
C PRO A 41 -17.14 7.90 1.09
N ASP A 42 -15.92 8.07 1.63
CA ASP A 42 -15.37 9.38 1.97
C ASP A 42 -14.33 9.87 0.95
N ARG A 43 -13.22 9.14 0.79
CA ARG A 43 -12.11 9.49 -0.11
C ARG A 43 -11.47 8.24 -0.75
N PRO A 44 -12.09 7.66 -1.80
CA PRO A 44 -11.52 6.50 -2.50
C PRO A 44 -10.27 6.85 -3.31
N GLU A 45 -10.13 8.11 -3.70
CA GLU A 45 -8.99 8.63 -4.45
C GLU A 45 -7.71 8.73 -3.60
N ALA A 46 -7.84 8.72 -2.27
CA ALA A 46 -6.73 8.85 -1.33
C ALA A 46 -6.18 7.49 -0.86
N PHE A 47 -6.33 6.45 -1.69
CA PHE A 47 -5.93 5.09 -1.35
C PHE A 47 -4.45 4.98 -0.98
N GLU A 48 -3.56 5.66 -1.73
CA GLU A 48 -2.12 5.63 -1.46
C GLU A 48 -1.80 6.12 -0.03
N ASP A 49 -2.42 7.21 0.41
CA ASP A 49 -2.16 7.80 1.73
C ASP A 49 -2.87 7.08 2.88
N ARG A 50 -4.09 6.58 2.63
CA ARG A 50 -4.97 6.04 3.69
C ARG A 50 -4.88 4.53 3.84
N ASN A 51 -4.51 3.82 2.78
CA ASN A 51 -4.60 2.37 2.71
C ASN A 51 -3.24 1.70 2.49
N VAL A 52 -2.19 2.44 2.08
CA VAL A 52 -0.83 1.90 1.91
C VAL A 52 0.11 2.55 2.93
N LEU A 53 0.36 1.83 4.03
CA LEU A 53 1.00 2.39 5.23
C LEU A 53 2.46 1.95 5.32
N TYR A 54 3.31 2.85 5.83
CA TYR A 54 4.76 2.61 6.05
C TYR A 54 5.53 2.23 4.77
N HIS A 55 5.06 2.70 3.63
CA HIS A 55 5.70 2.45 2.33
C HIS A 55 6.69 3.58 2.04
N PHE A 56 7.97 3.34 2.29
CA PHE A 56 9.02 4.35 2.10
C PHE A 56 9.92 4.01 0.92
N ASP A 57 10.19 4.99 0.05
CA ASP A 57 10.91 4.76 -1.20
C ASP A 57 12.33 4.22 -0.99
N PHE A 58 12.98 4.56 0.13
CA PHE A 58 14.33 4.06 0.47
C PHE A 58 14.36 2.56 0.81
N ILE A 59 13.22 1.94 1.10
CA ILE A 59 13.11 0.48 1.30
C ILE A 59 13.01 -0.23 -0.06
N GLY A 60 12.29 0.37 -1.00
CA GLY A 60 12.17 -0.12 -2.37
C GLY A 60 11.24 -1.33 -2.55
N ASP A 61 10.50 -1.73 -1.52
CA ASP A 61 9.45 -2.75 -1.64
C ASP A 61 8.29 -2.23 -2.48
N ARG A 62 7.55 -3.15 -3.12
CA ARG A 62 6.42 -2.82 -4.00
C ARG A 62 5.11 -3.42 -3.52
N LEU A 63 4.03 -2.69 -3.78
CA LEU A 63 2.66 -3.22 -3.69
C LEU A 63 2.16 -3.50 -5.10
N ARG A 64 1.92 -4.77 -5.41
CA ARG A 64 1.36 -5.20 -6.70
C ARG A 64 -0.02 -5.79 -6.50
N ILE A 65 -1.01 -5.24 -7.20
CA ILE A 65 -2.39 -5.73 -7.18
C ILE A 65 -2.79 -6.09 -8.59
N GLY A 66 -3.24 -7.34 -8.80
CA GLY A 66 -3.67 -7.84 -10.10
C GLY A 66 -4.92 -7.15 -10.64
N ARG A 67 -5.46 -7.70 -11.72
CA ARG A 67 -6.68 -7.26 -12.39
C ARG A 67 -7.93 -7.79 -11.70
N PHE A 68 -9.06 -7.10 -11.92
CA PHE A 68 -10.39 -7.52 -11.48
C PHE A 68 -10.51 -7.78 -9.96
N CYS A 69 -9.71 -7.10 -9.14
CA CYS A 69 -9.84 -7.20 -7.70
C CYS A 69 -10.94 -6.27 -7.16
N ALA A 70 -11.54 -6.67 -6.05
CA ALA A 70 -12.54 -5.93 -5.32
C ALA A 70 -12.00 -5.54 -3.95
N LEU A 71 -11.76 -4.25 -3.71
CA LEU A 71 -11.21 -3.76 -2.46
C LEU A 71 -12.28 -2.96 -1.70
N ALA A 72 -12.71 -3.49 -0.55
CA ALA A 72 -13.70 -2.82 0.28
C ALA A 72 -13.07 -1.75 1.17
N THR A 73 -13.94 -0.86 1.66
CA THR A 73 -13.57 0.30 2.49
C THR A 73 -12.63 -0.07 3.64
N GLY A 74 -11.57 0.72 3.78
CA GLY A 74 -10.65 0.62 4.92
C GLY A 74 -9.67 -0.55 4.87
N VAL A 75 -9.55 -1.27 3.75
CA VAL A 75 -8.45 -2.24 3.58
C VAL A 75 -7.10 -1.54 3.80
N ARG A 76 -6.17 -2.16 4.52
CA ARG A 76 -4.84 -1.58 4.77
C ARG A 76 -3.76 -2.56 4.36
N PHE A 77 -2.73 -2.05 3.71
CA PHE A 77 -1.51 -2.76 3.36
C PHE A 77 -0.40 -2.20 4.26
N ILE A 78 0.16 -3.06 5.11
CA ILE A 78 1.28 -2.69 5.97
C ILE A 78 2.58 -3.06 5.24
N MET A 79 3.27 -2.04 4.74
CA MET A 79 4.52 -2.23 4.02
C MET A 79 5.70 -2.32 4.99
N ASN A 80 6.88 -2.63 4.46
CA ASN A 80 8.00 -3.06 5.28
C ASN A 80 8.58 -1.99 6.20
N GLY A 81 8.30 -0.70 5.97
CA GLY A 81 8.77 0.39 6.82
C GLY A 81 8.18 0.41 8.23
N ALA A 82 7.20 -0.46 8.50
CA ALA A 82 6.67 -0.68 9.84
C ALA A 82 7.60 -1.52 10.72
N ASN A 83 8.57 -2.23 10.12
CA ASN A 83 9.42 -3.16 10.83
C ASN A 83 10.54 -2.44 11.58
N HIS A 84 10.77 -2.87 12.82
CA HIS A 84 11.88 -2.39 13.65
C HIS A 84 13.05 -3.37 13.58
N ALA A 85 14.27 -2.88 13.85
CA ALA A 85 15.41 -3.76 14.07
C ALA A 85 15.15 -4.68 15.28
N MET A 86 15.35 -5.99 15.10
CA MET A 86 15.08 -7.01 16.14
C MET A 86 16.32 -7.77 16.62
N GLY A 87 17.48 -7.57 15.98
CA GLY A 87 18.71 -8.29 16.33
C GLY A 87 19.47 -7.73 17.54
N GLY A 88 19.12 -6.53 17.99
CA GLY A 88 19.75 -5.87 19.14
C GLY A 88 19.09 -6.19 20.48
N PHE A 89 19.47 -5.46 21.52
CA PHE A 89 18.90 -5.59 22.87
C PHE A 89 17.53 -4.91 23.03
N SER A 90 17.13 -4.08 22.06
CA SER A 90 15.89 -3.29 22.06
C SER A 90 15.40 -3.10 20.64
N THR A 91 14.08 -3.02 20.47
CA THR A 91 13.43 -2.63 19.21
C THR A 91 13.15 -1.12 19.14
N TYR A 92 13.47 -0.35 20.18
CA TYR A 92 13.20 1.09 20.19
C TYR A 92 14.07 1.81 19.13
N PRO A 93 13.50 2.63 18.23
CA PRO A 93 14.22 3.23 17.12
C PRO A 93 14.94 4.51 17.57
N PHE A 94 15.95 4.40 18.45
CA PHE A 94 16.65 5.56 19.00
C PHE A 94 17.15 6.53 17.91
N ASN A 95 17.65 5.97 16.80
CA ASN A 95 18.23 6.70 15.68
C ASN A 95 17.30 7.71 15.02
N ILE A 96 15.98 7.51 15.04
CA ILE A 96 15.04 8.41 14.35
C ILE A 96 14.81 9.73 15.11
N PHE A 97 15.18 9.80 16.39
CA PHE A 97 14.98 10.98 17.23
C PHE A 97 16.14 11.98 17.17
N GLY A 98 17.26 11.60 16.53
CA GLY A 98 18.44 12.44 16.39
C GLY A 98 19.15 12.76 17.71
N GLY A 99 20.01 13.78 17.70
CA GLY A 99 20.67 14.28 18.91
C GLY A 99 21.90 13.45 19.34
N GLY A 100 22.54 12.77 18.38
CA GLY A 100 23.66 11.86 18.61
C GLY A 100 23.23 10.40 18.84
N TRP A 101 21.92 10.11 18.82
CA TRP A 101 21.40 8.74 18.90
C TRP A 101 21.37 8.03 17.55
N GLU A 102 21.52 8.78 16.46
CA GLU A 102 21.73 8.28 15.11
C GLU A 102 23.15 7.75 14.88
N ASP A 103 24.11 8.18 15.70
CA ASP A 103 25.53 7.83 15.54
C ASP A 103 25.74 6.33 15.78
N GLY A 104 26.31 5.66 14.77
CA GLY A 104 26.60 4.23 14.82
C GLY A 104 25.40 3.33 14.57
N PHE A 105 24.23 3.87 14.18
CA PHE A 105 23.11 3.04 13.75
C PHE A 105 23.41 2.35 12.43
N ASP A 106 23.36 1.01 12.44
CA ASP A 106 23.48 0.20 11.24
C ASP A 106 22.12 0.03 10.57
N LEU A 107 21.94 0.66 9.40
CA LEU A 107 20.70 0.53 8.62
C LEU A 107 20.45 -0.92 8.18
N ALA A 108 21.49 -1.74 8.04
CA ALA A 108 21.36 -3.15 7.68
C ALA A 108 20.57 -3.94 8.73
N SER A 109 20.61 -3.51 10.00
CA SER A 109 19.85 -4.12 11.10
C SER A 109 18.33 -4.03 10.92
N VAL A 110 17.84 -3.11 10.10
CA VAL A 110 16.43 -3.00 9.69
C VAL A 110 16.17 -3.84 8.45
N THR A 111 17.12 -3.88 7.51
CA THR A 111 16.94 -4.59 6.23
C THR A 111 16.79 -6.11 6.40
N ASP A 112 17.38 -6.68 7.45
CA ASP A 112 17.22 -8.11 7.79
C ASP A 112 15.76 -8.50 8.07
N GLY A 113 14.93 -7.54 8.48
CA GLY A 113 13.51 -7.76 8.79
C GLY A 113 12.56 -7.64 7.59
N LEU A 114 13.06 -7.22 6.42
CA LEU A 114 12.22 -6.99 5.24
C LEU A 114 11.66 -8.32 4.69
N ARG A 115 10.38 -8.30 4.31
CA ARG A 115 9.61 -9.44 3.82
C ARG A 115 9.41 -9.42 2.30
N GLY A 116 9.90 -8.37 1.62
CA GLY A 116 9.77 -8.19 0.18
C GLY A 116 8.44 -7.56 -0.22
N ASP A 117 8.12 -7.69 -1.52
CA ASP A 117 6.92 -7.11 -2.13
C ASP A 117 5.62 -7.74 -1.60
N THR A 118 4.58 -6.93 -1.47
CA THR A 118 3.21 -7.42 -1.24
C THR A 118 2.54 -7.65 -2.59
N VAL A 119 2.07 -8.88 -2.83
CA VAL A 119 1.48 -9.28 -4.12
C VAL A 119 0.07 -9.83 -3.92
N VAL A 120 -0.92 -9.09 -4.40
CA VAL A 120 -2.30 -9.54 -4.56
C VAL A 120 -2.48 -10.02 -6.01
N GLY A 121 -2.99 -11.24 -6.17
CA GLY A 121 -3.24 -11.84 -7.49
C GLY A 121 -4.38 -11.18 -8.27
N ASN A 122 -4.86 -11.85 -9.31
CA ASN A 122 -6.06 -11.41 -10.04
C ASN A 122 -7.32 -11.99 -9.39
N ASP A 123 -8.46 -11.33 -9.57
CA ASP A 123 -9.78 -11.81 -9.12
C ASP A 123 -9.85 -12.08 -7.60
N VAL A 124 -9.19 -11.21 -6.82
CA VAL A 124 -9.19 -11.28 -5.36
C VAL A 124 -10.22 -10.30 -4.80
N TRP A 125 -11.01 -10.76 -3.85
CA TRP A 125 -11.86 -9.89 -3.02
C TRP A 125 -11.24 -9.72 -1.64
N ILE A 126 -11.01 -8.47 -1.23
CA ILE A 126 -10.55 -8.12 0.12
C ILE A 126 -11.68 -7.39 0.86
N GLY A 127 -12.11 -7.99 1.96
CA GLY A 127 -13.22 -7.50 2.78
C GLY A 127 -12.92 -6.19 3.52
N ARG A 128 -13.99 -5.59 4.05
CA ARG A 128 -13.94 -4.31 4.77
C ARG A 128 -12.94 -4.38 5.93
N GLU A 129 -12.11 -3.35 6.05
CA GLU A 129 -11.16 -3.16 7.16
C GLU A 129 -10.09 -4.26 7.32
N ALA A 130 -9.94 -5.16 6.34
CA ALA A 130 -8.89 -6.16 6.34
C ALA A 130 -7.50 -5.50 6.37
N THR A 131 -6.56 -6.14 7.07
CA THR A 131 -5.15 -5.72 7.09
C THR A 131 -4.32 -6.82 6.44
N VAL A 132 -3.56 -6.44 5.42
CA VAL A 132 -2.64 -7.27 4.66
C VAL A 132 -1.22 -6.92 5.09
#